data_AF-A0A232EP57-F1
#
_entry.id   AF-A0A232EP57-F1
#
_cell.length_a   1.000
_cell.length_b   1.000
_cell.length_c   1.000
_cell.angle_alpha   90.00
_cell.angle_beta   90.00
_cell.angle_gamma   90.00
#
_symmetry.space_group_name_H-M   'P 1'
#
loop_
_entity.id
_entity.type
_entity.pdbx_description
1 polymer ?
#
loop_
_entity_poly.entity_id
_entity_poly.type
_entity_poly.pdbx_seq_one_letter_code
_entity_poly.pdbx_strand_id
1 'polypeptide(L)' 'MDYDNVIELQGFRDKEDKFLPKEVALVSLQRHVISHCVILPSHEFTELPCSLKIHNDYVAARYYGIHLFEGDITLRK' A
#
# COMPACT_ATOMS: atom_id res chain seq x y z
N MET A 1 -6.05 17.11 25.15
CA MET A 1 -6.01 17.72 23.81
C MET A 1 -6.11 16.56 22.85
N ASP A 2 -7.34 16.26 22.42
CA ASP A 2 -7.56 15.23 21.40
C ASP A 2 -7.04 15.81 20.08
N TYR A 3 -6.05 15.14 19.52
CA TYR A 3 -5.51 15.53 18.22
C TYR A 3 -6.41 14.92 17.15
N ASP A 4 -7.07 15.76 16.37
CA ASP A 4 -7.85 15.35 15.20
C ASP A 4 -6.89 14.94 14.08
N ASN A 5 -6.29 13.76 14.25
CA ASN A 5 -5.42 13.13 13.29
C ASN A 5 -6.21 12.05 12.55
N VAL A 6 -6.20 12.13 11.23
CA VAL A 6 -6.71 11.06 10.36
C VAL A 6 -5.52 10.30 9.83
N ILE A 7 -5.51 8.98 10.04
CA ILE A 7 -4.53 8.06 9.47
C ILE A 7 -5.26 7.19 8.47
N GLU A 8 -4.77 7.19 7.24
CA GLU A 8 -5.21 6.27 6.20
C GLU A 8 -4.07 5.32 5.86
N LEU A 9 -4.39 4.02 5.80
CA LEU A 9 -3.46 2.95 5.48
C LEU A 9 -3.96 2.22 4.24
N GLN A 10 -3.11 2.15 3.22
CA GLN A 10 -3.30 1.24 2.10
C GLN A 10 -2.30 0.10 2.21
N GLY A 11 -2.70 -1.10 1.80
CA GLY A 11 -1.87 -2.28 1.95
C GLY A 11 -2.41 -3.49 1.21
N PHE A 12 -1.58 -4.50 1.13
CA PHE A 12 -1.84 -5.74 0.42
C PHE A 12 -1.62 -6.94 1.33
N ARG A 13 -1.89 -8.15 0.84
CA ARG A 13 -1.51 -9.40 1.50
C ARG A 13 -0.07 -9.77 1.16
N ASP A 14 0.71 -10.14 2.16
CA ASP A 14 2.03 -10.74 1.98
C ASP A 14 1.93 -12.24 1.68
N LYS A 15 3.08 -12.90 1.46
CA LYS A 15 3.16 -14.35 1.20
C LYS A 15 2.59 -15.24 2.31
N GLU A 16 2.42 -14.72 3.52
CA GLU A 16 1.83 -15.40 4.67
C GLU A 16 0.35 -15.01 4.87
N ASP A 17 -0.26 -14.34 3.88
CA ASP A 17 -1.64 -13.81 3.90
C ASP A 17 -1.89 -12.77 5.01
N LYS A 18 -0.84 -12.11 5.50
CA LYS A 18 -0.92 -11.02 6.47
C LYS A 18 -1.04 -9.68 5.76
N PHE A 19 -1.70 -8.73 6.41
CA PHE A 19 -1.77 -7.36 5.92
C PHE A 19 -0.40 -6.69 6.00
N LEU A 20 0.07 -6.18 4.85
CA LEU A 20 1.31 -5.45 4.70
C LEU A 20 1.00 -4.01 4.25
N PRO A 21 1.29 -3.00 5.08
CA PRO A 21 1.15 -1.60 4.70
C PRO A 21 2.06 -1.25 3.51
N LYS A 22 1.50 -0.50 2.57
CA LYS A 22 2.17 0.01 1.36
C LYS A 22 2.21 1.52 1.31
N GLU A 23 1.19 2.15 1.84
CA GLU A 23 1.09 3.60 1.85
C GLU A 23 0.44 4.03 3.15
N VAL A 24 0.98 5.10 3.73
CA VAL A 24 0.46 5.72 4.94
C VAL A 24 0.31 7.20 4.69
N ALA A 25 -0.92 7.70 4.86
CA ALA A 25 -1.21 9.12 4.87
C ALA A 25 -1.63 9.54 6.28
N LEU A 26 -1.03 10.61 6.79
CA LEU A 26 -1.39 11.24 8.05
C LEU A 26 -1.76 12.69 7.77
N VAL A 27 -2.96 13.07 8.19
CA VAL A 27 -3.43 14.46 8.15
C VAL A 27 -3.76 14.91 9.56
N SER A 28 -3.14 16.01 9.99
CA SER A 28 -3.48 16.70 11.24
C SER A 28 -4.20 18.01 10.93
N LEU A 29 -5.49 18.07 11.22
CA LEU A 29 -6.32 19.26 10.93
C LEU A 29 -5.84 20.49 11.70
N GLN A 30 -5.35 20.27 12.92
CA GLN A 30 -4.93 21.34 13.82
C GLN A 30 -3.54 21.88 13.47
N ARG A 31 -2.64 21.00 12.98
CA ARG A 31 -1.23 21.35 12.75
C ARG A 31 -0.91 21.66 11.28
N HIS A 32 -1.88 21.58 10.37
CA HIS A 32 -1.67 21.68 8.91
C HIS A 32 -0.55 20.76 8.41
N VAL A 33 -0.36 19.62 9.07
CA VAL A 33 0.65 18.63 8.70
C VAL A 33 -0.02 17.59 7.83
N ILE A 34 0.54 17.39 6.64
CA ILE A 34 0.23 16.28 5.75
C ILE A 34 1.54 15.52 5.60
N SER A 35 1.56 14.27 6.07
CA SER A 35 2.67 13.37 5.85
C SER A 35 2.20 12.20 5.00
N HIS A 36 3.03 11.81 4.06
CA HIS A 36 2.77 10.72 3.13
C HIS A 36 4.03 9.87 3.01
N CYS A 37 3.88 8.56 3.15
CA CYS A 37 4.97 7.62 3.06
C CYS A 37 4.56 6.42 2.23
N VAL A 38 5.36 6.10 1.21
CA VAL A 38 5.27 4.86 0.43
C VAL A 38 6.29 3.88 0.97
N ILE A 39 5.81 2.69 1.35
CA ILE A 39 6.61 1.63 1.97
C ILE A 39 6.97 0.61 0.88
N LEU A 40 8.27 0.41 0.69
CA LEU A 40 8.77 -0.65 -0.17
C LEU A 40 8.40 -2.02 0.43
N PRO A 41 7.88 -2.95 -0.38
CA PRO A 41 7.56 -4.28 0.12
C PRO A 41 8.83 -5.02 0.57
N SER A 42 8.66 -5.95 1.51
CA SER A 42 9.73 -6.84 1.96
C SER A 42 10.03 -8.00 1.00
N HIS A 43 9.22 -8.15 -0.05
CA HIS A 43 9.29 -9.23 -1.04
C HIS A 43 8.68 -8.78 -2.38
N GLU A 44 9.09 -9.43 -3.46
CA GLU A 44 8.57 -9.12 -4.79
C GLU A 44 7.15 -9.66 -4.98
N PHE A 45 6.34 -8.97 -5.79
CA PHE A 45 4.98 -9.41 -6.11
C PHE A 45 4.95 -10.79 -6.77
N THR A 46 5.99 -11.12 -7.54
CA THR A 46 6.14 -12.40 -8.23
C THR A 46 6.27 -13.58 -7.27
N GLU A 47 6.71 -13.35 -6.03
CA GLU A 47 6.85 -14.38 -4.98
C GLU A 47 5.52 -14.75 -4.31
N LEU A 48 4.46 -13.98 -4.56
CA LEU A 48 3.15 -14.26 -4.00
C LEU A 48 2.49 -15.49 -4.67
N PRO A 49 1.81 -16.35 -3.90
CA PRO A 49 0.88 -17.33 -4.44
C PRO A 49 -0.16 -16.69 -5.37
N CYS A 50 -0.57 -17.40 -6.43
CA CYS A 50 -1.51 -16.87 -7.42
C CYS A 50 -2.82 -16.33 -6.82
N SER A 51 -3.36 -16.98 -5.80
CA SER A 51 -4.56 -16.51 -5.10
C SER A 51 -4.37 -15.14 -4.47
N LEU A 52 -3.21 -14.90 -3.86
CA LEU A 52 -2.88 -13.63 -3.21
C LEU A 52 -2.55 -12.54 -4.23
N LYS A 53 -1.93 -12.88 -5.36
CA LYS A 53 -1.78 -11.97 -6.51
C LYS A 53 -3.13 -11.45 -6.99
N ILE A 54 -4.09 -12.35 -7.23
CA ILE A 54 -5.45 -12.00 -7.68
C ILE A 54 -6.17 -11.14 -6.63
N HIS A 55 -6.07 -11.50 -5.35
CA HIS A 55 -6.67 -10.72 -4.27
C HIS A 55 -6.10 -9.30 -4.22
N ASN A 56 -4.78 -9.17 -4.26
CA ASN A 56 -4.11 -7.88 -4.20
C ASN A 56 -4.42 -7.02 -5.42
N ASP A 57 -4.44 -7.59 -6.63
CA ASP A 57 -4.82 -6.85 -7.85
C ASP A 57 -6.29 -6.40 -7.79
N TYR A 58 -7.19 -7.23 -7.29
CA TYR A 58 -8.60 -6.86 -7.09
C TYR A 58 -8.76 -5.69 -6.11
N VAL A 59 -8.08 -5.75 -4.96
CA VAL A 59 -8.10 -4.66 -3.96
C VAL A 59 -7.51 -3.39 -4.55
N ALA A 60 -6.38 -3.50 -5.23
CA ALA A 60 -5.70 -2.38 -5.87
C ALA A 60 -6.61 -1.70 -6.92
N ALA A 61 -7.26 -2.48 -7.78
CA ALA A 61 -8.13 -1.95 -8.81
C ALA A 61 -9.37 -1.27 -8.20
N ARG A 62 -9.96 -1.88 -7.18
CA ARG A 62 -11.23 -1.44 -6.60
C ARG A 62 -11.10 -0.24 -5.66
N TYR A 63 -10.05 -0.21 -4.85
CA TYR A 63 -9.90 0.79 -3.79
C TYR A 63 -8.85 1.85 -4.12
N TYR A 64 -7.84 1.50 -4.91
CA TYR A 64 -6.72 2.39 -5.21
C TYR A 64 -6.72 2.84 -6.68
N GLY A 65 -7.56 2.23 -7.53
CA GLY A 65 -7.65 2.56 -8.96
C GLY A 65 -6.41 2.16 -9.77
N ILE A 66 -5.61 1.21 -9.27
CA ILE A 66 -4.36 0.75 -9.90
C ILE A 66 -4.40 -0.77 -10.16
N HIS A 67 -3.75 -1.22 -11.22
CA HIS A 67 -3.52 -2.65 -11.48
C HIS A 67 -2.07 -3.01 -11.17
N LEU A 68 -1.88 -4.16 -10.53
CA LEU A 68 -0.56 -4.70 -10.19
C LEU A 68 -0.06 -5.54 -11.37
N PHE A 69 0.93 -5.02 -12.10
CA PHE A 69 1.59 -5.75 -13.17
C PHE A 69 2.74 -6.60 -12.61
N GLU A 70 2.97 -7.78 -13.19
CA GLU A 70 4.04 -8.73 -12.79
C GLU A 70 5.48 -8.26 -13.10
N GLY A 71 5.70 -6.96 -13.34
CA GLY A 71 7.01 -6.44 -13.72
C GLY A 71 7.66 -5.61 -12.60
N ASP A 72 8.96 -5.80 -12.41
CA ASP A 72 9.79 -4.82 -11.72
C ASP A 72 9.61 -3.45 -12.38
N ILE A 73 9.23 -2.43 -11.61
CA ILE A 73 9.35 -1.04 -12.06
C ILE A 73 10.85 -0.74 -12.07
N THR A 74 11.49 -0.99 -13.19
CA THR A 74 12.86 -0.52 -13.42
C THR A 74 12.82 0.99 -13.59
N LEU A 75 13.08 1.72 -12.50
CA LEU A 75 13.43 3.13 -12.60
C LEU A 75 14.70 3.22 -13.44
N ARG A 76 14.59 3.73 -14.66
CA ARG A 76 15.77 4.07 -15.47
C ARG A 76 16.61 5.07 -14.67
N LYS A 77 17.86 4.70 -14.42
CA LYS A 77 18.91 5.62 -13.96
C LYS A 77 19.18 6.68 -15.01
#